data_AF-A0A4S4MRP2-F1
#
_entry.id   AF-A0A4S4MRP2-F1
#
_cell.length_a   1.000
_cell.length_b   1.000
_cell.length_c   1.000
_cell.angle_alpha   90.00
_cell.angle_beta   90.00
_cell.angle_gamma   90.00
#
_symmetry.space_group_name_H-M   'P 1'
#
loop_
_entity.id
_entity.type
_entity.pdbx_description
1 polymer ?
#
loop_
_entity_poly.entity_id
_entity_poly.type
_entity_poly.pdbx_seq_one_letter_code
_entity_poly.pdbx_strand_id
1 'polypeptide(L)'
;MLLSRVKNFNLRTRAKYFAEDPSIPQGYPITDIRFDPRQTPEFGAMTSVALAFTDSIPTQYKNPLQNGVVNPHIYSTLMAPPITLILLHEPYAMVGRDSCLSAYHILTSARSIATLVHTIASTSYDCTKLGLFPVFAWFTSARVLTRFLRAALEEKYVEQIGVLKDEISFILRSLKRLSDRAPLAGRYARMLEDHVLKTCGAEAAASICPLDPTEMPGTIGFAPEMQEGDAADKILSMRLASLHAALSAGSTVTPSLPPFWPSSVTANTVE
;
A
#
# COMPACT_ATOMS: atom_id res chain seq x y z
N MET A 1 -7.53 -6.54 19.36
CA MET A 1 -6.35 -6.20 18.52
C MET A 1 -6.67 -5.03 17.59
N LEU A 2 -5.72 -4.10 17.39
CA LEU A 2 -5.91 -2.88 16.59
C LEU A 2 -6.31 -3.14 15.12
N LEU A 3 -5.71 -4.15 14.47
CA LEU A 3 -6.07 -4.54 13.09
C LEU A 3 -7.56 -4.89 12.95
N SER A 4 -8.14 -5.57 13.93
CA SER A 4 -9.58 -5.90 13.92
C SER A 4 -10.45 -4.65 14.05
N ARG A 5 -10.03 -3.67 14.86
CA ARG A 5 -10.72 -2.37 14.97
C ARG A 5 -10.71 -1.62 13.65
N VAL A 6 -9.55 -1.56 12.98
CA VAL A 6 -9.42 -0.93 11.65
C VAL A 6 -10.32 -1.60 10.63
N LYS A 7 -10.29 -2.95 10.55
CA LYS A 7 -11.17 -3.69 9.64
C LYS A 7 -12.65 -3.41 9.92
N ASN A 8 -13.06 -3.46 11.19
CA ASN A 8 -14.44 -3.19 11.57
C ASN A 8 -14.85 -1.74 11.30
N PHE A 9 -13.95 -0.77 11.50
CA PHE A 9 -14.20 0.62 11.17
C PHE A 9 -14.44 0.79 9.66
N ASN A 10 -13.55 0.27 8.81
CA ASN A 10 -13.70 0.38 7.36
C ASN A 10 -14.96 -0.33 6.86
N LEU A 11 -15.24 -1.53 7.37
CA LEU A 11 -16.44 -2.29 6.99
C LEU A 11 -17.72 -1.57 7.41
N ARG A 12 -17.81 -1.07 8.64
CA ARG A 12 -18.99 -0.30 9.10
C ARG A 12 -19.17 0.98 8.29
N THR A 13 -18.09 1.71 8.05
CA THR A 13 -18.13 2.95 7.26
C THR A 13 -18.63 2.67 5.84
N ARG A 14 -18.11 1.62 5.21
CA ARG A 14 -18.55 1.17 3.88
C ARG A 14 -20.01 0.70 3.89
N ALA A 15 -20.41 -0.09 4.88
CA ALA A 15 -21.77 -0.61 4.99
C ALA A 15 -22.80 0.50 5.16
N LYS A 16 -22.54 1.44 6.08
CA LYS A 16 -23.42 2.59 6.30
C LYS A 16 -23.53 3.50 5.06
N TYR A 17 -22.44 3.66 4.32
CA TYR A 17 -22.45 4.39 3.05
C TYR A 17 -23.39 3.74 2.03
N PHE A 18 -23.29 2.43 1.81
CA PHE A 18 -24.17 1.72 0.87
C PHE A 18 -25.60 1.55 1.36
N ALA A 19 -25.80 1.53 2.67
CA ALA A 19 -27.11 1.48 3.30
C ALA A 19 -27.80 2.85 3.36
N GLU A 20 -27.18 3.90 2.80
CA GLU A 20 -27.79 5.23 2.72
C GLU A 20 -28.17 5.79 4.09
N ASP A 21 -27.46 5.35 5.15
CA ASP A 21 -27.76 5.61 6.55
C ASP A 21 -27.82 7.12 6.82
N PRO A 22 -28.90 7.65 7.44
CA PRO A 22 -29.04 9.09 7.72
C PRO A 22 -27.92 9.68 8.59
N SER A 23 -27.21 8.84 9.35
CA SER A 23 -26.04 9.23 10.14
C SER A 23 -24.78 9.47 9.30
N ILE A 24 -24.78 9.05 8.02
CA ILE A 24 -23.77 9.37 7.03
C ILE A 24 -24.40 10.32 6.00
N PRO A 25 -24.00 11.60 6.00
CA PRO A 25 -24.40 12.53 4.96
C PRO A 25 -24.17 11.94 3.57
N GLN A 26 -25.25 11.69 2.84
CA GLN A 26 -25.16 11.15 1.48
C GLN A 26 -24.59 12.20 0.55
N GLY A 27 -23.56 11.82 -0.19
CA GLY A 27 -22.99 12.64 -1.24
C GLY A 27 -21.64 12.10 -1.68
N TYR A 28 -21.62 11.32 -2.76
CA TYR A 28 -20.44 11.24 -3.63
C TYR A 28 -20.87 11.45 -5.09
N PRO A 29 -20.04 12.10 -5.93
CA PRO A 29 -18.58 12.09 -5.87
C PRO A 29 -17.99 13.14 -4.92
N ILE A 30 -16.64 13.17 -4.80
CA ILE A 30 -15.73 14.02 -3.96
C ILE A 30 -15.95 15.55 -4.08
N THR A 31 -17.16 16.02 -4.30
CA THR A 31 -17.54 17.43 -4.31
C THR A 31 -18.47 17.76 -3.15
N ASP A 32 -19.21 16.79 -2.58
CA ASP A 32 -19.99 17.05 -1.36
C ASP A 32 -19.17 16.66 -0.13
N ILE A 33 -18.62 17.69 0.51
CA ILE A 33 -17.62 17.70 1.60
C ILE A 33 -18.17 17.12 2.91
N ARG A 34 -19.39 16.55 2.92
CA ARG A 34 -20.17 16.39 4.16
C ARG A 34 -19.71 15.27 5.06
N PHE A 35 -19.06 14.22 4.53
CA PHE A 35 -18.56 13.13 5.36
C PHE A 35 -17.26 12.54 4.83
N ASP A 36 -16.16 12.90 5.48
CA ASP A 36 -14.86 12.28 5.29
C ASP A 36 -14.55 11.39 6.50
N PRO A 37 -14.48 10.05 6.35
CA PRO A 37 -14.14 9.14 7.46
C PRO A 37 -12.84 9.51 8.16
N ARG A 38 -11.90 10.15 7.45
CA ARG A 38 -10.61 10.61 7.98
C ARG A 38 -10.76 11.72 9.02
N GLN A 39 -11.86 12.47 8.99
CA GLN A 39 -12.17 13.54 9.94
C GLN A 39 -12.83 13.02 11.21
N THR A 40 -13.20 11.74 11.26
CA THR A 40 -13.82 11.16 12.45
C THR A 40 -12.79 11.00 13.58
N PRO A 41 -13.19 11.19 14.85
CA PRO A 41 -12.29 11.00 15.99
C PRO A 41 -11.83 9.54 16.11
N GLU A 42 -12.66 8.58 15.70
CA GLU A 42 -12.29 7.16 15.69
C GLU A 42 -11.13 6.87 14.73
N PHE A 43 -11.15 7.47 13.54
CA PHE A 43 -10.06 7.37 12.56
C PHE A 43 -8.77 7.95 13.13
N GLY A 44 -8.81 9.19 13.62
CA GLY A 44 -7.66 9.86 14.22
C GLY A 44 -7.07 9.09 15.41
N ALA A 45 -7.93 8.53 16.27
CA ALA A 45 -7.50 7.71 17.40
C ALA A 45 -6.77 6.42 16.95
N MET A 46 -7.28 5.73 15.92
CA MET A 46 -6.60 4.54 15.39
C MET A 46 -5.27 4.86 14.72
N THR A 47 -5.19 5.95 13.95
CA THR A 47 -3.93 6.44 13.37
C THR A 47 -2.93 6.78 14.47
N SER A 48 -3.33 7.52 15.50
CA SER A 48 -2.48 7.89 16.63
C SER A 48 -1.95 6.67 17.39
N VAL A 49 -2.82 5.69 17.70
CA VAL A 49 -2.39 4.45 18.37
C VAL A 49 -1.40 3.65 17.51
N ALA A 50 -1.62 3.57 16.19
CA ALA A 50 -0.70 2.87 15.30
C ALA A 50 0.68 3.55 15.25
N LEU A 51 0.73 4.88 15.18
CA LEU A 51 1.98 5.65 15.18
C LEU A 51 2.71 5.53 16.52
N ALA A 52 2.02 5.72 17.64
CA ALA A 52 2.59 5.66 18.98
C ALA A 52 3.10 4.26 19.36
N PHE A 53 2.59 3.20 18.71
CA PHE A 53 3.04 1.84 19.00
C PHE A 53 4.54 1.68 18.75
N THR A 54 5.06 2.20 17.63
CA THR A 54 6.49 2.08 17.29
C THR A 54 7.39 2.74 18.35
N ASP A 55 6.93 3.85 18.93
CA ASP A 55 7.65 4.57 19.98
C ASP A 55 7.59 3.84 21.33
N SER A 56 6.49 3.12 21.58
CA SER A 56 6.31 2.31 22.79
C SER A 56 7.16 1.05 22.85
N ILE A 57 7.75 0.61 21.72
CA ILE A 57 8.60 -0.58 21.66
C ILE A 57 9.93 -0.28 22.36
N PRO A 58 10.35 -1.08 23.36
CA PRO A 58 11.65 -0.92 24.00
C PRO A 58 12.80 -0.99 22.98
N THR A 59 13.86 -0.22 23.17
CA THR A 59 14.97 -0.09 22.21
C THR A 59 15.56 -1.44 21.78
N GLN A 60 15.69 -2.40 22.71
CA GLN A 60 16.19 -3.75 22.40
C GLN A 60 15.31 -4.55 21.43
N TYR A 61 14.05 -4.17 21.24
CA TYR A 61 13.09 -4.81 20.36
C TYR A 61 12.76 -4.00 19.10
N LYS A 62 13.41 -2.84 18.89
CA LYS A 62 13.25 -2.05 17.65
C LYS A 62 14.00 -2.66 16.46
N ASN A 63 14.97 -3.54 16.71
CA ASN A 63 15.70 -4.27 15.69
C ASN A 63 15.29 -5.75 15.69
N PRO A 64 14.78 -6.31 14.58
CA PRO A 64 14.45 -7.74 14.51
C PRO A 64 15.67 -8.65 14.47
N LEU A 65 16.88 -8.11 14.24
CA LEU A 65 18.15 -8.82 14.31
C LEU A 65 18.80 -8.57 15.67
N GLN A 66 18.85 -9.60 16.49
CA GLN A 66 19.54 -9.57 17.77
C GLN A 66 20.75 -10.50 17.68
N ASN A 67 21.96 -9.96 17.81
CA ASN A 67 23.22 -10.71 17.72
C ASN A 67 23.35 -11.54 16.42
N GLY A 68 22.90 -11.00 15.30
CA GLY A 68 22.92 -11.69 13.99
C GLY A 68 21.83 -12.75 13.80
N VAL A 69 20.97 -12.98 14.80
CA VAL A 69 19.85 -13.91 14.73
C VAL A 69 18.55 -13.13 14.56
N VAL A 70 17.75 -13.54 13.58
CA VAL A 70 16.43 -12.95 13.34
C VAL A 70 15.42 -13.53 14.32
N ASN A 71 14.70 -12.63 15.02
CA ASN A 71 13.56 -13.00 15.85
C ASN A 71 12.24 -12.81 15.06
N PRO A 72 11.54 -13.89 14.67
CA PRO A 72 10.33 -13.80 13.84
C PRO A 72 9.15 -13.09 14.54
N HIS A 73 9.10 -13.13 15.87
CA HIS A 73 8.04 -12.46 16.62
C HIS A 73 8.26 -10.95 16.68
N ILE A 74 9.50 -10.51 16.90
CA ILE A 74 9.86 -9.08 16.83
C ILE A 74 9.61 -8.58 15.40
N TYR A 75 10.07 -9.32 14.40
CA TYR A 75 9.85 -8.99 12.99
C TYR A 75 8.37 -8.78 12.66
N SER A 76 7.50 -9.72 13.07
CA SER A 76 6.06 -9.61 12.87
C SER A 76 5.45 -8.44 13.66
N THR A 77 5.94 -8.18 14.86
CA THR A 77 5.48 -7.06 15.70
C THR A 77 5.80 -5.71 15.05
N LEU A 78 7.00 -5.56 14.48
CA LEU A 78 7.43 -4.35 13.79
C LEU A 78 6.64 -4.09 12.49
N MET A 79 6.06 -5.13 11.88
CA MET A 79 5.17 -4.99 10.72
C MET A 79 3.73 -4.59 11.07
N ALA A 80 3.30 -4.80 12.31
CA ALA A 80 1.91 -4.56 12.69
C ALA A 80 1.49 -3.08 12.57
N PRO A 81 2.30 -2.09 13.01
CA PRO A 81 1.98 -0.67 12.82
C PRO A 81 1.83 -0.24 11.36
N PRO A 82 2.81 -0.46 10.46
CA PRO A 82 2.67 -0.03 9.07
C PRO A 82 1.50 -0.75 8.36
N ILE A 83 1.23 -2.02 8.68
CA ILE A 83 0.04 -2.70 8.14
C ILE A 83 -1.26 -2.10 8.65
N THR A 84 -1.32 -1.72 9.92
CA THR A 84 -2.49 -1.04 10.46
C THR A 84 -2.75 0.26 9.73
N LEU A 85 -1.70 1.06 9.50
CA LEU A 85 -1.80 2.32 8.77
C LEU A 85 -2.20 2.12 7.31
N ILE A 86 -1.63 1.13 6.62
CA ILE A 86 -2.03 0.78 5.25
C ILE A 86 -3.52 0.44 5.24
N LEU A 87 -3.96 -0.52 6.05
CA LEU A 87 -5.36 -0.96 6.05
C LEU A 87 -6.34 0.18 6.40
N LEU A 88 -5.96 1.08 7.31
CA LEU A 88 -6.81 2.20 7.71
C LEU A 88 -6.91 3.27 6.62
N HIS A 89 -5.79 3.64 6.01
CA HIS A 89 -5.72 4.78 5.10
C HIS A 89 -5.95 4.41 3.63
N GLU A 90 -5.72 3.15 3.23
CA GLU A 90 -5.75 2.71 1.83
C GLU A 90 -7.07 3.02 1.09
N PRO A 91 -8.27 2.82 1.68
CA PRO A 91 -9.54 3.13 1.03
C PRO A 91 -9.75 4.63 0.76
N TYR A 92 -9.06 5.48 1.53
CA TYR A 92 -9.24 6.94 1.52
C TYR A 92 -8.04 7.67 0.90
N ALA A 93 -7.06 6.92 0.39
CA ALA A 93 -5.84 7.46 -0.20
C ALA A 93 -6.07 7.87 -1.66
N MET A 94 -5.84 9.16 -1.92
CA MET A 94 -5.81 9.74 -3.27
C MET A 94 -4.35 9.87 -3.71
N VAL A 95 -3.80 8.78 -4.23
CA VAL A 95 -2.43 8.74 -4.76
C VAL A 95 -2.31 9.68 -5.96
N GLY A 96 -1.20 10.43 -6.06
CA GLY A 96 -0.99 11.47 -7.06
C GLY A 96 -1.51 12.86 -6.66
N ARG A 97 -2.11 13.03 -5.48
CA ARG A 97 -2.44 14.34 -4.92
C ARG A 97 -1.50 14.70 -3.78
N ASP A 98 -0.77 15.81 -3.92
CA ASP A 98 0.26 16.25 -2.98
C ASP A 98 -0.24 16.48 -1.54
N SER A 99 -1.51 16.83 -1.37
CA SER A 99 -2.11 17.13 -0.07
C SER A 99 -2.76 15.92 0.63
N CYS A 100 -2.63 14.70 0.09
CA CYS A 100 -3.31 13.55 0.66
C CYS A 100 -2.49 12.88 1.79
N LEU A 101 -2.82 13.20 3.04
CA LEU A 101 -2.22 12.55 4.22
C LEU A 101 -2.37 11.03 4.22
N SER A 102 -3.51 10.50 3.76
CA SER A 102 -3.69 9.05 3.63
C SER A 102 -2.70 8.43 2.63
N ALA A 103 -2.41 9.11 1.52
CA ALA A 103 -1.40 8.65 0.56
C ALA A 103 0.00 8.66 1.21
N TYR A 104 0.34 9.74 1.93
CA TYR A 104 1.59 9.82 2.69
C TYR A 104 1.75 8.65 3.68
N HIS A 105 0.73 8.38 4.51
CA HIS A 105 0.80 7.31 5.50
C HIS A 105 0.98 5.93 4.87
N ILE A 106 0.26 5.61 3.79
CA ILE A 106 0.42 4.29 3.15
C ILE A 106 1.76 4.15 2.44
N LEU A 107 2.32 5.21 1.84
CA LEU A 107 3.64 5.16 1.19
C LEU A 107 4.75 4.92 2.22
N THR A 108 4.78 5.73 3.27
CA THR A 108 5.77 5.61 4.35
C THR A 108 5.68 4.24 5.02
N SER A 109 4.47 3.74 5.23
CA SER A 109 4.24 2.41 5.80
C SER A 109 4.71 1.29 4.87
N ALA A 110 4.42 1.39 3.57
CA ALA A 110 4.85 0.39 2.59
C ALA A 110 6.38 0.34 2.47
N ARG A 111 7.04 1.50 2.44
CA ARG A 111 8.52 1.59 2.45
C ARG A 111 9.13 1.06 3.74
N SER A 112 8.50 1.32 4.90
CA SER A 112 8.94 0.74 6.18
C SER A 112 8.92 -0.79 6.15
N ILE A 113 7.88 -1.38 5.54
CA ILE A 113 7.81 -2.84 5.34
C ILE A 113 8.90 -3.29 4.36
N ALA A 114 9.11 -2.59 3.25
CA ALA A 114 10.17 -2.90 2.29
C ALA A 114 11.56 -2.92 2.95
N THR A 115 11.86 -1.93 3.80
CA THR A 115 13.10 -1.89 4.60
C THR A 115 13.23 -3.13 5.49
N LEU A 116 12.16 -3.54 6.18
CA LEU A 116 12.16 -4.79 6.96
C LEU A 116 12.38 -6.03 6.08
N VAL A 117 11.85 -6.07 4.85
CA VAL A 117 12.12 -7.18 3.91
C VAL A 117 13.62 -7.19 3.54
N HIS A 118 14.22 -6.04 3.28
CA HIS A 118 15.66 -5.95 3.02
C HIS A 118 16.49 -6.45 4.21
N THR A 119 16.13 -6.04 5.43
CA THR A 119 16.81 -6.44 6.67
C THR A 119 16.82 -7.95 6.88
N ILE A 120 15.72 -8.66 6.57
CA ILE A 120 15.73 -10.12 6.71
C ILE A 120 16.44 -10.81 5.54
N ALA A 121 16.30 -10.28 4.33
CA ALA A 121 16.92 -10.83 3.13
C ALA A 121 18.44 -10.69 3.11
N SER A 122 19.01 -9.73 3.85
CA SER A 122 20.46 -9.59 4.05
C SER A 122 21.04 -10.60 5.04
N THR A 123 20.23 -11.53 5.57
CA THR A 123 20.66 -12.58 6.49
C THR A 123 20.54 -13.96 5.85
N SER A 124 21.17 -14.97 6.47
CA SER A 124 20.96 -16.38 6.13
C SER A 124 19.71 -16.98 6.76
N TYR A 125 18.75 -16.15 7.21
CA TYR A 125 17.56 -16.62 7.90
C TYR A 125 16.61 -17.36 6.93
N ASP A 126 16.16 -18.53 7.38
CA ASP A 126 15.15 -19.31 6.69
C ASP A 126 13.77 -18.65 6.81
N CYS A 127 13.38 -17.93 5.77
CA CYS A 127 12.12 -17.18 5.71
C CYS A 127 10.87 -18.07 5.85
N THR A 128 10.97 -19.40 5.72
CA THR A 128 9.85 -20.33 5.95
C THR A 128 9.40 -20.38 7.40
N LYS A 129 10.28 -19.96 8.31
CA LYS A 129 10.00 -19.81 9.74
C LYS A 129 9.25 -18.52 10.05
N LEU A 130 9.03 -17.65 9.06
CA LEU A 130 8.09 -16.55 9.21
C LEU A 130 6.66 -17.10 9.18
N GLY A 131 5.81 -16.58 10.06
CA GLY A 131 4.37 -16.85 9.97
C GLY A 131 3.75 -16.27 8.69
N LEU A 132 2.45 -16.50 8.49
CA LEU A 132 1.72 -15.98 7.33
C LEU A 132 1.58 -14.45 7.35
N PHE A 133 1.64 -13.83 8.52
CA PHE A 133 1.44 -12.40 8.69
C PHE A 133 2.48 -11.55 7.95
N PRO A 134 3.80 -11.81 8.08
CA PRO A 134 4.81 -11.15 7.24
C PRO A 134 4.60 -11.29 5.74
N VAL A 135 4.18 -12.47 5.26
CA VAL A 135 3.94 -12.69 3.83
C VAL A 135 2.78 -11.83 3.32
N PHE A 136 1.71 -11.76 4.10
CA PHE A 136 0.60 -10.84 3.85
C PHE A 136 1.09 -9.39 3.85
N ALA A 137 1.95 -9.02 4.80
CA ALA A 137 2.47 -7.66 4.89
C ALA A 137 3.29 -7.24 3.67
N TRP A 138 4.15 -8.14 3.18
CA TRP A 138 4.95 -7.94 1.97
C TRP A 138 4.07 -7.71 0.74
N PHE A 139 3.05 -8.55 0.56
CA PHE A 139 2.10 -8.40 -0.54
C PHE A 139 1.34 -7.07 -0.47
N THR A 140 0.82 -6.73 0.71
CA THR A 140 0.09 -5.48 0.94
C THR A 140 0.96 -4.26 0.68
N SER A 141 2.23 -4.24 1.14
CA SER A 141 3.14 -3.14 0.85
C SER A 141 3.43 -3.01 -0.65
N ALA A 142 3.69 -4.11 -1.34
CA ALA A 142 3.99 -4.07 -2.77
C ALA A 142 2.80 -3.56 -3.60
N ARG A 143 1.57 -3.95 -3.26
CA ARG A 143 0.35 -3.39 -3.89
C ARG A 143 0.24 -1.89 -3.72
N VAL A 144 0.55 -1.37 -2.52
CA VAL A 144 0.59 0.07 -2.29
C VAL A 144 1.64 0.70 -3.20
N LEU A 145 2.87 0.20 -3.23
CA LEU A 145 3.94 0.73 -4.08
C LEU A 145 3.55 0.73 -5.58
N THR A 146 2.86 -0.30 -6.07
CA THR A 146 2.33 -0.36 -7.44
C THR A 146 1.38 0.81 -7.75
N ARG A 147 0.54 1.22 -6.80
CA ARG A 147 -0.33 2.41 -6.98
C ARG A 147 0.47 3.70 -7.12
N PHE A 148 1.57 3.84 -6.38
CA PHE A 148 2.49 4.99 -6.49
C PHE A 148 3.30 4.94 -7.78
N LEU A 149 3.68 3.74 -8.23
CA LEU A 149 4.37 3.59 -9.51
C LEU A 149 3.47 4.05 -10.66
N ARG A 150 2.19 3.69 -10.64
CA ARG A 150 1.22 4.19 -11.63
C ARG A 150 1.17 5.72 -11.64
N ALA A 151 1.01 6.36 -10.48
CA ALA A 151 0.98 7.82 -10.41
C ALA A 151 2.31 8.45 -10.89
N ALA A 152 3.46 7.85 -10.56
CA ALA A 152 4.76 8.32 -11.03
C ALA A 152 4.93 8.17 -12.55
N LEU A 153 4.37 7.11 -13.15
CA LEU A 153 4.33 6.90 -14.61
C LEU A 153 3.45 7.95 -15.31
N GLU A 154 2.28 8.24 -14.75
CA GLU A 154 1.35 9.26 -15.26
C GLU A 154 1.99 10.66 -15.24
N GLU A 155 2.71 11.01 -14.17
CA GLU A 155 3.41 12.29 -14.01
C GLU A 155 4.84 12.33 -14.59
N LYS A 156 5.32 11.21 -15.17
CA LYS A 156 6.66 11.04 -15.75
C LYS A 156 7.82 11.38 -14.80
N TYR A 157 7.69 11.06 -13.51
CA TYR A 157 8.77 11.22 -12.53
C TYR A 157 9.79 10.08 -12.61
N VAL A 158 10.74 10.20 -13.56
CA VAL A 158 11.72 9.15 -13.92
C VAL A 158 12.50 8.62 -12.71
N GLU A 159 12.95 9.50 -11.82
CA GLU A 159 13.71 9.08 -10.62
C GLU A 159 12.91 8.16 -9.70
N GLN A 160 11.63 8.47 -9.47
CA GLN A 160 10.77 7.68 -8.60
C GLN A 160 10.30 6.38 -9.26
N ILE A 161 10.13 6.38 -10.59
CA ILE A 161 9.78 5.19 -11.34
C ILE A 161 10.81 4.08 -11.12
N GLY A 162 12.10 4.40 -11.21
CA GLY A 162 13.19 3.44 -10.98
C GLY A 162 13.14 2.85 -9.57
N VAL A 163 13.11 3.71 -8.55
CA VAL A 163 13.08 3.30 -7.14
C VAL A 163 11.88 2.41 -6.84
N LEU A 164 10.68 2.79 -7.29
CA LEU A 164 9.46 2.02 -7.03
C LEU A 164 9.48 0.66 -7.75
N LYS A 165 9.99 0.61 -8.99
CA LYS A 165 10.20 -0.66 -9.70
C LYS A 165 11.13 -1.58 -8.93
N ASP A 166 12.24 -1.07 -8.42
CA ASP A 166 13.22 -1.86 -7.67
C ASP A 166 12.64 -2.39 -6.35
N GLU A 167 11.95 -1.54 -5.59
CA GLU A 167 11.27 -1.94 -4.34
C GLU A 167 10.22 -3.03 -4.60
N ILE A 168 9.36 -2.87 -5.62
CA ILE A 168 8.34 -3.88 -5.99
C ILE A 168 9.01 -5.18 -6.43
N SER A 169 10.02 -5.11 -7.30
CA SER A 169 10.74 -6.27 -7.82
C SER A 169 11.45 -7.04 -6.73
N PHE A 170 12.00 -6.34 -5.74
CA PHE A 170 12.64 -6.95 -4.59
C PHE A 170 11.64 -7.72 -3.71
N ILE A 171 10.49 -7.13 -3.40
CA ILE A 171 9.44 -7.80 -2.64
C ILE A 171 8.87 -8.99 -3.42
N LEU A 172 8.63 -8.85 -4.72
CA LEU A 172 8.14 -9.92 -5.58
C LEU A 172 9.11 -11.12 -5.59
N ARG A 173 10.42 -10.87 -5.77
CA ARG A 173 11.43 -11.93 -5.68
C ARG A 173 11.46 -12.60 -4.32
N SER A 174 11.27 -11.83 -3.24
CA SER A 174 11.20 -12.37 -1.88
C SER A 174 9.99 -13.30 -1.69
N LEU A 175 8.82 -12.94 -2.25
CA LEU A 175 7.62 -13.77 -2.27
C LEU A 175 7.81 -15.04 -3.10
N LYS A 176 8.41 -14.93 -4.30
CA LYS A 176 8.70 -16.08 -5.17
C LYS A 176 9.67 -17.06 -4.50
N ARG A 177 10.76 -16.57 -3.89
CA ARG A 177 11.71 -17.41 -3.15
C ARG A 177 11.06 -18.17 -2.00
N LEU A 178 10.06 -17.58 -1.35
CA LEU A 178 9.32 -18.24 -0.28
C LEU A 178 8.28 -19.25 -0.80
N SER A 179 7.89 -19.15 -2.08
CA SER A 179 6.82 -19.96 -2.66
C SER A 179 7.13 -21.46 -2.71
N ASP A 180 8.41 -21.83 -2.83
CA ASP A 180 8.88 -23.23 -2.79
C ASP A 180 8.45 -23.99 -1.53
N ARG A 181 8.22 -23.25 -0.45
CA ARG A 181 7.99 -23.80 0.89
C ARG A 181 6.68 -23.32 1.51
N ALA A 182 6.13 -22.20 1.04
CA ALA A 182 4.85 -21.66 1.45
C ALA A 182 4.00 -21.32 0.21
N PRO A 183 3.09 -22.23 -0.24
CA PRO A 183 2.28 -22.02 -1.44
C PRO A 183 1.48 -20.70 -1.46
N LEU A 184 1.10 -20.19 -0.27
CA LEU A 184 0.44 -18.90 -0.15
C LEU A 184 1.31 -17.73 -0.63
N ALA A 185 2.63 -17.79 -0.41
CA ALA A 185 3.56 -16.77 -0.91
C ALA A 185 3.59 -16.77 -2.45
N GLY A 186 3.53 -17.95 -3.07
CA GLY A 186 3.40 -18.08 -4.53
C GLY A 186 2.11 -17.49 -5.08
N ARG A 187 0.98 -17.69 -4.38
CA ARG A 187 -0.29 -17.04 -4.72
C ARG A 187 -0.17 -15.52 -4.66
N TYR A 188 0.40 -14.98 -3.59
CA TYR A 188 0.61 -13.54 -3.46
C TYR A 188 1.58 -12.97 -4.51
N ALA A 189 2.62 -13.72 -4.89
CA ALA A 189 3.50 -13.33 -5.98
C ALA A 189 2.72 -13.17 -7.30
N ARG A 190 1.93 -14.18 -7.70
CA ARG A 190 1.10 -14.12 -8.93
C ARG A 190 0.07 -13.00 -8.88
N MET A 191 -0.61 -12.84 -7.74
CA MET A 191 -1.56 -11.74 -7.56
C MET A 191 -0.89 -10.37 -7.68
N LEU A 192 0.37 -10.24 -7.23
CA LEU A 192 1.13 -9.00 -7.37
C LEU A 192 1.52 -8.74 -8.84
N GLU A 193 1.96 -9.76 -9.57
CA GLU A 193 2.25 -9.66 -11.01
C GLU A 193 1.02 -9.19 -11.80
N ASP A 194 -0.11 -9.84 -11.57
CA ASP A 194 -1.39 -9.46 -12.17
C ASP A 194 -1.78 -8.03 -11.79
N HIS A 195 -1.55 -7.64 -10.53
CA HIS A 195 -1.85 -6.30 -10.06
C HIS A 195 -0.97 -5.24 -10.75
N VAL A 196 0.32 -5.50 -10.92
CA VAL A 196 1.25 -4.62 -11.65
C VAL A 196 0.83 -4.50 -13.11
N LEU A 197 0.52 -5.61 -13.77
CA LEU A 197 0.05 -5.62 -15.16
C LEU A 197 -1.21 -4.78 -15.35
N LYS A 198 -2.22 -4.99 -14.49
CA LYS A 198 -3.49 -4.26 -14.54
C LYS A 198 -3.36 -2.78 -14.23
N THR A 199 -2.44 -2.42 -13.33
CA THR A 199 -2.36 -1.05 -12.78
C THR A 199 -1.37 -0.16 -13.56
N CYS A 200 -0.24 -0.72 -13.99
CA CYS A 200 0.86 0.02 -14.62
C CYS A 200 1.08 -0.34 -16.10
N GLY A 201 0.38 -1.36 -16.62
CA GLY A 201 0.51 -1.82 -18.00
C GLY A 201 1.65 -2.81 -18.25
N ALA A 202 1.70 -3.34 -19.47
CA ALA A 202 2.60 -4.43 -19.85
C ALA A 202 4.09 -4.06 -19.81
N GLU A 203 4.44 -2.83 -20.17
CA GLU A 203 5.85 -2.38 -20.17
C GLU A 203 6.44 -2.34 -18.75
N ALA A 204 5.70 -1.77 -17.80
CA ALA A 204 6.10 -1.75 -16.41
C ALA A 204 6.15 -3.17 -15.82
N ALA A 205 5.17 -4.02 -16.16
CA ALA A 205 5.13 -5.41 -15.72
C ALA A 205 6.33 -6.21 -16.24
N ALA A 206 6.71 -6.08 -17.51
CA ALA A 206 7.87 -6.75 -18.08
C ALA A 206 9.19 -6.36 -17.38
N SER A 207 9.30 -5.11 -16.93
CA SER A 207 10.45 -4.59 -16.20
C SER A 207 10.54 -5.13 -14.76
N ILE A 208 9.42 -5.39 -14.11
CA ILE A 208 9.35 -5.83 -12.69
C ILE A 208 9.34 -7.35 -12.58
N CYS A 209 8.64 -7.99 -13.51
CA CYS A 209 8.36 -9.42 -13.56
C CYS A 209 8.97 -9.98 -14.85
N PRO A 210 10.31 -10.07 -14.97
CA PRO A 210 10.89 -10.75 -16.12
C PRO A 210 10.33 -12.17 -16.12
N LEU A 211 9.62 -12.51 -17.20
CA LEU A 211 9.05 -13.84 -17.41
C LEU A 211 10.19 -14.85 -17.33
N ASP A 212 10.11 -15.80 -16.40
CA ASP A 212 10.92 -16.99 -16.50
C ASP A 212 10.45 -17.73 -17.76
N PRO A 213 11.34 -18.06 -18.72
CA PRO A 213 10.95 -18.67 -20.00
C PRO A 213 10.36 -20.08 -19.89
N THR A 214 10.03 -20.57 -18.67
CA THR A 214 9.66 -21.97 -18.40
C THR A 214 8.25 -22.20 -17.86
N GLU A 215 7.47 -21.17 -17.50
CA GLU A 215 6.08 -21.37 -17.03
C GLU A 215 5.06 -20.94 -18.10
N MET A 216 4.57 -21.91 -18.86
CA MET A 216 3.35 -21.76 -19.66
C MET A 216 2.13 -21.59 -18.73
N PRO A 217 1.18 -20.68 -19.03
CA PRO A 217 0.05 -20.42 -18.15
C PRO A 217 -0.97 -21.56 -18.21
N GLY A 218 -0.97 -22.43 -17.21
CA GLY A 218 -2.09 -23.31 -16.90
C GLY A 218 -3.18 -22.50 -16.19
N THR A 219 -4.32 -22.32 -16.86
CA THR A 219 -5.54 -21.70 -16.33
C THR A 219 -6.04 -22.45 -15.10
N ILE A 220 -5.66 -22.00 -13.90
CA ILE A 220 -6.33 -22.40 -12.66
C ILE A 220 -7.45 -21.39 -12.43
N GLY A 221 -8.69 -21.83 -12.61
CA GLY A 221 -9.89 -21.03 -12.39
C GLY A 221 -9.90 -20.43 -10.98
N PHE A 222 -9.92 -19.11 -10.90
CA PHE A 222 -10.18 -18.38 -9.69
C PHE A 222 -11.69 -18.38 -9.39
N ALA A 223 -12.06 -18.68 -8.14
CA ALA A 223 -13.36 -18.30 -7.61
C ALA A 223 -13.45 -16.76 -7.55
N PRO A 224 -14.63 -16.15 -7.76
CA PRO A 224 -14.77 -14.70 -7.80
C PRO A 224 -14.60 -14.14 -6.38
N GLU A 225 -13.39 -13.71 -6.06
CA GLU A 225 -13.13 -12.84 -4.92
C GLU A 225 -13.69 -11.46 -5.27
N MET A 226 -14.51 -10.92 -4.36
CA MET A 226 -15.32 -9.71 -4.51
C MET A 226 -14.51 -8.57 -5.14
N GLN A 227 -14.86 -8.25 -6.39
CA GLN A 227 -14.10 -7.36 -7.28
C GLN A 227 -14.17 -5.91 -6.77
N GLU A 228 -13.22 -5.55 -5.91
CA GLU A 228 -13.02 -4.20 -5.39
C GLU A 228 -12.60 -3.20 -6.48
N GLY A 229 -12.32 -3.70 -7.70
CA GLY A 229 -12.04 -2.92 -8.90
C GLY A 229 -13.26 -2.38 -9.66
N ASP A 230 -14.44 -3.00 -9.57
CA ASP A 230 -15.62 -2.54 -10.32
C ASP A 230 -16.21 -1.24 -9.71
N ALA A 231 -16.00 -1.04 -8.40
CA ALA A 231 -16.28 0.23 -7.74
C ALA A 231 -15.30 1.33 -8.18
N ALA A 232 -14.01 1.00 -8.34
CA ALA A 232 -12.98 1.96 -8.74
C ALA A 232 -13.17 2.44 -10.18
N ASP A 233 -13.54 1.56 -11.11
CA ASP A 233 -13.79 1.90 -12.52
C ASP A 233 -15.09 2.69 -12.70
N LYS A 234 -16.16 2.39 -11.93
CA LYS A 234 -17.35 3.26 -11.85
C LYS A 234 -17.05 4.63 -11.25
N ILE A 235 -16.17 4.69 -10.27
CA ILE A 235 -15.72 5.97 -9.70
C ILE A 235 -14.90 6.78 -10.73
N LEU A 236 -14.10 6.12 -11.56
CA LEU A 236 -13.30 6.76 -12.60
C LEU A 236 -14.16 7.28 -13.77
N SER A 237 -15.16 6.52 -14.21
CA SER A 237 -16.10 6.95 -15.25
C SER A 237 -17.00 8.10 -14.78
N MET A 238 -17.46 8.08 -13.53
CA MET A 238 -18.19 9.21 -12.93
C MET A 238 -17.32 10.46 -12.76
N ARG A 239 -16.01 10.30 -12.53
CA ARG A 239 -15.06 11.43 -12.42
C ARG A 239 -14.83 12.11 -13.75
N LEU A 240 -14.68 11.39 -14.86
CA LEU A 240 -14.54 11.98 -16.19
C LEU A 240 -15.78 12.79 -16.58
N ALA A 241 -16.98 12.30 -16.25
CA ALA A 241 -18.24 13.03 -16.45
C ALA A 241 -18.31 14.32 -15.60
N SER A 242 -17.84 14.26 -14.35
CA SER A 242 -17.83 15.42 -13.44
C SER A 242 -16.75 16.45 -13.80
N LEU A 243 -15.61 16.01 -14.38
CA LEU A 243 -14.54 16.90 -14.84
C LEU A 243 -14.96 17.69 -16.07
N HIS A 244 -15.71 17.07 -16.99
CA HIS A 244 -16.35 17.78 -18.09
C HIS A 244 -17.34 18.85 -17.60
N ALA A 245 -18.10 18.56 -16.53
CA ALA A 245 -19.03 19.52 -15.93
C ALA A 245 -18.33 20.66 -15.15
N ALA A 246 -17.22 20.37 -14.48
CA ALA A 246 -16.44 21.39 -13.76
C ALA A 246 -15.64 22.30 -14.70
N LEU A 247 -15.11 21.76 -15.80
CA LEU A 247 -14.48 22.55 -16.87
C LEU A 247 -15.46 23.52 -17.54
N SER A 248 -16.76 23.17 -17.61
CA SER A 248 -17.80 24.12 -18.05
C SER A 248 -18.16 25.20 -17.02
N ALA A 249 -17.67 25.11 -15.77
CA ALA A 249 -18.06 25.99 -14.66
C ALA A 249 -16.95 26.95 -14.16
N GLY A 250 -15.76 26.93 -14.76
CA GLY A 250 -14.77 28.02 -14.65
C GLY A 250 -14.30 28.43 -13.25
N SER A 251 -13.87 27.50 -12.39
CA SER A 251 -13.29 27.86 -11.07
C SER A 251 -11.81 27.45 -10.95
N THR A 252 -10.96 28.43 -10.61
CA THR A 252 -9.52 28.27 -10.33
C THR A 252 -9.29 28.16 -8.82
N VAL A 253 -8.59 27.11 -8.39
CA VAL A 253 -8.08 26.98 -7.01
C VAL A 253 -6.61 26.59 -7.07
N THR A 254 -5.75 27.44 -6.53
CA THR A 254 -4.33 27.18 -6.30
C THR A 254 -4.10 26.78 -4.85
N PRO A 255 -3.28 25.75 -4.58
CA PRO A 255 -2.61 25.65 -3.29
C PRO A 255 -1.09 25.45 -3.45
N SER A 256 -0.32 26.29 -2.76
CA SER A 256 1.13 26.16 -2.59
C SER A 256 1.43 25.33 -1.32
N LEU A 257 1.97 24.13 -1.49
CA LEU A 257 2.67 23.33 -0.48
C LEU A 257 3.91 22.69 -1.14
N PRO A 258 4.97 22.36 -0.37
CA PRO A 258 6.22 21.83 -0.91
C PRO A 258 6.04 20.44 -1.56
N PRO A 259 6.95 20.04 -2.47
CA PRO A 259 6.79 18.85 -3.29
C PRO A 259 6.66 17.57 -2.45
N PHE A 260 5.75 16.72 -2.90
CA PHE A 260 5.34 15.42 -2.34
C PHE A 260 6.46 14.39 -2.14
N TRP A 261 7.62 14.62 -2.74
CA TRP A 261 8.77 13.73 -2.68
C TRP A 261 9.82 14.32 -1.74
N PRO A 262 10.16 13.67 -0.61
CA PRO A 262 11.35 14.07 0.14
C PRO A 262 12.55 13.87 -0.78
N SER A 263 13.25 14.96 -1.09
CA SER A 263 14.56 14.91 -1.72
C SER A 263 15.46 14.00 -0.89
N SER A 264 16.13 13.08 -1.57
CA SER A 264 17.08 12.15 -0.98
C SER A 264 18.05 12.89 -0.04
N VAL A 265 18.23 12.30 1.15
CA VAL A 265 19.30 12.64 2.09
C VAL A 265 20.62 12.66 1.33
N THR A 266 21.25 13.83 1.25
CA THR A 266 22.64 13.94 0.81
C THR A 266 23.52 13.12 1.73
N ALA A 267 24.23 12.15 1.15
CA ALA A 267 25.32 11.48 1.82
C ALA A 267 26.39 12.53 2.15
N ASN A 268 26.50 12.90 3.43
CA ASN A 268 27.69 13.60 3.91
C ASN A 268 28.84 12.59 3.95
N THR A 269 29.65 12.60 2.90
CA THR A 269 31.09 12.36 2.99
C THR A 269 31.73 13.54 3.73
N VAL A 270 32.27 13.30 4.92
CA VAL A 270 33.42 14.05 5.45
C VAL A 270 34.31 13.04 6.17
N GLU A 271 35.60 13.20 5.89
CA GLU A 271 36.79 12.47 6.35
C GLU A 271 36.89 12.22 7.85
#